data_AF-A0A1C0V3B2-F1
#
_entry.id   AF-A0A1C0V3B2-F1
#
_cell.length_a   1.000
_cell.length_b   1.000
_cell.length_c   1.000
_cell.angle_alpha   90.00
_cell.angle_beta   90.00
_cell.angle_gamma   90.00
#
_symmetry.space_group_name_H-M   'P 1'
#
loop_
_entity.id
_entity.type
_entity.pdbx_description
1 polymer ?
#
loop_
_entity_poly.entity_id
_entity_poly.type
_entity_poly.pdbx_seq_one_letter_code
_entity_poly.pdbx_strand_id
1 'polypeptide(L)'
;MNGYNNRITYIFIAILGIFIILVKLKPKDEIQPAFAINNTEKVENSSNDNDEELDSESLETSLLQQNRPLRLRITVDNPDFLKVKIGQKIKKGDIITDNATERDRLSKQRQSIVLQIENLKSKVLPQPFEPKAAPAIAQLPPANFLEEESNIAQAKLKLQQAQSILDSRRSLLLSDNPEVKAEVQKFTTAANDAAAKVEEQEQLIKSMQDLRLEAPIMRHEEVKLRQVTAESQQANSALDQARAKLSSSATTQRQELEKLEVDLQLARSDLAVAQSRLETARNNRRLLEYRASIEAAQRTEESNQANLAYTRQLQEYAQQQRDRDYQLSQMQISLAAIDDKISLIPVVRSPRDGYVRKIKPWVGNNGKYNTVVTITSFATSSKNGGSDRQPTKINTTSNGKTSTVNAN
;
A
#
# COMPACT_ATOMS: atom_id res chain seq x y z
N MET A 1 16.19 15.13 -50.03
CA MET A 1 17.35 14.86 -49.15
C MET A 1 17.42 15.97 -48.12
N ASN A 2 17.03 15.70 -46.87
CA ASN A 2 17.36 16.47 -45.66
C ASN A 2 16.52 15.89 -44.50
N GLY A 3 17.15 15.14 -43.59
CA GLY A 3 16.40 14.51 -42.49
C GLY A 3 17.22 13.75 -41.44
N TYR A 4 18.56 13.87 -41.41
CA TYR A 4 19.39 13.05 -40.53
C TYR A 4 20.17 13.81 -39.44
N ASN A 5 20.08 15.15 -39.34
CA ASN A 5 20.96 15.91 -38.44
C ASN A 5 20.39 16.25 -37.05
N ASN A 6 19.15 15.88 -36.72
CA ASN A 6 18.55 16.27 -35.43
C ASN A 6 18.65 15.23 -34.31
N ARG A 7 19.21 14.03 -34.54
CA ARG A 7 19.32 13.00 -33.50
C ARG A 7 20.64 13.01 -32.72
N ILE A 8 21.71 13.54 -33.31
CA ILE A 8 23.05 13.53 -32.68
C ILE A 8 23.17 14.63 -31.60
N THR A 9 22.43 15.73 -31.74
CA THR A 9 22.49 16.87 -30.81
C THR A 9 21.83 16.59 -29.45
N TYR A 10 20.80 15.74 -29.40
CA TYR A 10 20.11 15.42 -28.14
C TYR A 10 20.88 14.42 -27.26
N ILE A 11 21.76 13.60 -27.85
CA ILE A 11 22.56 12.63 -27.10
C ILE A 11 23.68 13.33 -26.30
N PHE A 12 24.22 14.44 -26.82
CA PHE A 12 25.26 15.21 -26.11
C PHE A 12 24.73 16.01 -24.91
N ILE A 13 23.47 16.45 -24.94
CA ILE A 13 22.88 17.22 -23.82
C ILE A 13 22.54 16.28 -22.63
N ALA A 14 22.18 15.02 -22.90
CA ALA A 14 21.89 14.05 -21.84
C ALA A 14 23.15 13.61 -21.07
N ILE A 15 24.32 13.54 -21.72
CA ILE A 15 25.58 13.12 -21.09
C ILE A 15 26.16 14.24 -20.21
N LEU A 16 25.99 15.53 -20.57
CA LEU A 16 26.41 16.64 -19.73
C LEU A 16 25.56 16.81 -18.45
N GLY A 17 24.27 16.46 -18.49
CA GLY A 17 23.38 16.52 -17.33
C GLY A 17 23.72 15.50 -16.23
N ILE A 18 24.21 14.32 -16.62
CA ILE A 18 24.59 13.26 -15.67
C ILE A 18 25.90 13.60 -14.95
N PHE A 19 26.81 14.34 -15.59
CA PHE A 19 28.08 14.72 -14.98
C PHE A 19 27.94 15.82 -13.90
N ILE A 20 26.91 16.67 -13.98
CA ILE A 20 26.65 17.73 -12.99
C ILE A 20 26.04 17.16 -11.70
N ILE A 21 25.35 16.01 -11.76
CA ILE A 21 24.73 15.38 -10.58
C ILE A 21 25.74 14.57 -9.75
N LEU A 22 26.85 14.10 -10.34
CA LEU A 22 27.83 13.27 -9.64
C LEU A 22 28.91 14.03 -8.83
N VAL A 23 29.03 15.36 -8.97
CA VAL A 23 30.10 16.15 -8.30
C VAL A 23 29.67 16.72 -6.93
N LYS A 24 28.42 16.54 -6.49
CA LYS A 24 27.88 17.14 -5.27
C LYS A 24 27.85 16.25 -4.01
N LEU A 25 28.39 15.03 -4.06
CA LEU A 25 28.49 14.15 -2.89
C LEU A 25 29.95 14.03 -2.39
N LYS A 26 30.36 15.00 -1.58
CA LYS A 26 31.44 14.84 -0.60
C LYS A 26 30.82 15.03 0.80
N PRO A 27 30.85 14.04 1.70
CA PRO A 27 30.53 14.26 3.10
C PRO A 27 31.73 14.94 3.78
N LYS A 28 31.44 16.04 4.47
CA LYS A 28 32.39 16.80 5.27
C LYS A 28 32.07 16.55 6.75
N ASP A 29 33.03 15.92 7.42
CA ASP A 29 33.46 16.09 8.80
C ASP A 29 32.40 16.08 9.91
N GLU A 30 32.36 14.95 10.62
CA GLU A 30 32.55 14.84 12.07
C GLU A 30 32.27 16.10 12.91
N ILE A 31 31.16 16.09 13.64
CA ILE A 31 31.00 16.87 14.86
C ILE A 31 30.72 15.88 15.99
N GLN A 32 31.79 15.51 16.68
CA GLN A 32 31.72 14.95 18.03
C GLN A 32 31.40 16.10 19.00
N PRO A 33 30.58 15.90 20.06
CA PRO A 33 30.45 16.87 21.13
C PRO A 33 31.76 16.92 21.93
N ALA A 34 32.27 18.15 22.10
CA ALA A 34 33.45 18.43 22.89
C ALA A 34 33.29 17.94 24.34
N PHE A 35 34.26 17.15 24.78
CA PHE A 35 34.63 17.01 26.18
C PHE A 35 35.02 18.39 26.74
N ALA A 36 34.41 18.78 27.85
CA ALA A 36 35.00 19.73 28.79
C ALA A 36 35.26 18.99 30.11
N ILE A 37 36.54 18.99 30.45
CA ILE A 37 37.19 18.38 31.60
C ILE A 37 37.04 19.27 32.83
N ASN A 38 36.77 18.61 33.97
CA ASN A 38 37.13 18.89 35.36
C ASN A 38 37.35 20.33 35.82
N ASN A 39 36.57 20.73 36.83
CA ASN A 39 37.10 21.45 37.99
C ASN A 39 36.69 20.69 39.26
N THR A 40 37.52 19.70 39.59
CA THR A 40 37.67 19.16 40.94
C THR A 40 38.69 20.05 41.63
N GLU A 41 38.23 21.05 42.37
CA GLU A 41 39.09 21.72 43.34
C GLU A 41 39.02 20.94 44.65
N LYS A 42 39.94 19.99 44.71
CA LYS A 42 40.39 19.31 45.92
C LYS A 42 41.25 20.30 46.68
N VAL A 43 40.72 20.91 47.73
CA VAL A 43 41.55 21.60 48.72
C VAL A 43 42.02 20.56 49.74
N GLU A 44 43.34 20.51 49.86
CA GLU A 44 44.11 19.60 50.69
C GLU A 44 43.88 19.82 52.19
N ASN A 45 43.99 18.71 52.91
CA ASN A 45 44.38 18.66 54.30
C ASN A 45 45.67 19.48 54.54
N SER A 46 45.65 20.36 55.54
CA SER A 46 46.77 20.44 56.47
C SER A 46 46.24 20.48 57.89
N SER A 47 46.58 19.42 58.62
CA SER A 47 46.68 19.32 60.06
C SER A 47 47.05 20.63 60.77
N ASN A 48 46.27 21.00 61.77
CA ASN A 48 46.80 21.67 62.94
C ASN A 48 46.19 20.97 64.16
N ASP A 49 47.02 20.12 64.76
CA ASP A 49 46.94 19.79 66.18
C ASP A 49 47.00 21.10 66.97
N ASN A 50 46.08 21.25 67.92
CA ASN A 50 46.26 21.98 69.17
C ASN A 50 45.12 21.56 70.09
N ASP A 51 45.43 20.57 70.91
CA ASP A 51 45.26 20.56 72.36
C ASP A 51 43.93 21.04 72.96
N GLU A 52 43.28 20.07 73.59
CA GLU A 52 42.69 20.14 74.92
C GLU A 52 42.29 21.54 75.45
N GLU A 53 40.98 21.79 75.49
CA GLU A 53 40.35 22.24 76.75
C GLU A 53 38.86 21.90 76.76
N LEU A 54 38.49 21.01 77.69
CA LEU A 54 37.12 20.61 77.98
C LEU A 54 36.45 21.72 78.81
N ASP A 55 35.73 22.62 78.14
CA ASP A 55 34.89 23.62 78.82
C ASP A 55 33.61 22.99 79.38
N SER A 56 33.72 22.50 80.61
CA SER A 56 32.62 22.05 81.48
C SER A 56 31.64 23.16 81.91
N GLU A 57 31.69 24.38 81.35
CA GLU A 57 30.79 25.49 81.68
C GLU A 57 29.54 25.62 80.77
N SER A 58 29.50 24.93 79.63
CA SER A 58 28.36 25.00 78.69
C SER A 58 27.13 24.19 79.13
N LEU A 59 27.28 23.28 80.10
CA LEU A 59 26.17 22.47 80.63
C LEU A 59 25.41 23.19 81.75
N GLU A 60 26.06 24.02 82.56
CA GLU A 60 25.40 24.75 83.66
C GLU A 60 24.63 25.99 83.17
N THR A 61 25.14 26.69 82.15
CA THR A 61 24.43 27.82 81.53
C THR A 61 23.15 27.39 80.80
N SER A 62 23.13 26.17 80.25
CA SER A 62 21.96 25.58 79.58
C SER A 62 20.84 25.16 80.57
N LEU A 63 21.19 24.62 81.74
CA LEU A 63 20.23 24.26 82.80
C LEU A 63 19.61 25.49 83.50
N LEU A 64 20.37 26.59 83.65
CA LEU A 64 19.86 27.85 84.20
C LEU A 64 19.01 28.66 83.20
N GLN A 65 19.26 28.54 81.89
CA GLN A 65 18.40 29.13 80.86
C GLN A 65 17.08 28.37 80.66
N GLN A 66 17.05 27.05 80.91
CA GLN A 66 15.82 26.24 80.85
C GLN A 66 14.73 26.67 81.85
N ASN A 67 15.12 27.26 82.99
CA ASN A 67 14.19 27.61 84.07
C ASN A 67 13.63 29.04 84.03
N ARG A 68 14.18 29.94 83.20
CA ARG A 68 13.68 31.33 83.06
C ARG A 68 12.41 31.37 82.21
N PRO A 69 11.37 32.18 82.51
CA PRO A 69 10.19 32.30 81.66
C PRO A 69 10.55 32.84 80.27
N LEU A 70 10.28 32.05 79.21
CA LEU A 70 10.53 32.44 77.83
C LEU A 70 9.32 33.21 77.31
N ARG A 71 9.55 34.42 76.82
CA ARG A 71 8.52 35.27 76.21
C ARG A 71 8.70 35.29 74.70
N LEU A 72 7.81 34.60 73.99
CA LEU A 72 7.76 34.58 72.54
C LEU A 72 6.81 35.68 72.06
N ARG A 73 7.32 36.60 71.24
CA ARG A 73 6.48 37.55 70.49
C ARG A 73 6.12 36.87 69.17
N ILE A 74 4.83 36.74 68.92
CA ILE A 74 4.29 36.02 67.76
C ILE A 74 3.40 36.97 66.97
N THR A 75 3.64 37.04 65.67
CA THR A 75 2.86 37.80 64.70
C THR A 75 2.19 36.81 63.75
N VAL A 76 0.87 36.90 63.62
CA VAL A 76 0.07 36.06 62.69
C VAL A 76 -0.97 36.90 61.98
N ASP A 77 -1.43 36.43 60.81
CA ASP A 77 -2.47 37.12 60.03
C ASP A 77 -3.90 36.85 60.54
N ASN A 78 -4.12 35.74 61.25
CA ASN A 78 -5.38 35.42 61.90
C ASN A 78 -5.14 34.85 63.32
N PRO A 79 -5.84 35.32 64.37
CA PRO A 79 -5.73 34.80 65.73
C PRO A 79 -6.01 33.28 65.88
N ASP A 80 -6.79 32.69 64.98
CA ASP A 80 -7.15 31.26 64.99
C ASP A 80 -5.97 30.31 64.67
N PHE A 81 -4.84 30.87 64.21
CA PHE A 81 -3.63 30.11 63.91
C PHE A 81 -2.84 29.69 65.17
N LEU A 82 -3.18 30.23 66.34
CA LEU A 82 -2.58 29.81 67.61
C LEU A 82 -3.17 28.48 68.08
N LYS A 83 -2.31 27.45 68.17
CA LYS A 83 -2.72 26.08 68.50
C LYS A 83 -2.61 25.74 69.98
N VAL A 84 -2.06 26.64 70.79
CA VAL A 84 -1.75 26.40 72.20
C VAL A 84 -2.73 27.10 73.13
N LYS A 85 -3.15 26.41 74.20
CA LYS A 85 -4.02 26.96 75.26
C LYS A 85 -3.23 27.23 76.53
N ILE A 86 -3.74 28.14 77.37
CA ILE A 86 -3.18 28.41 78.70
C ILE A 86 -3.20 27.11 79.52
N GLY A 87 -2.09 26.79 80.18
CA GLY A 87 -1.92 25.58 80.99
C GLY A 87 -1.52 24.32 80.22
N GLN A 88 -1.48 24.36 78.88
CA GLN A 88 -1.08 23.22 78.06
C GLN A 88 0.42 22.91 78.23
N LYS A 89 0.74 21.63 78.39
CA LYS A 89 2.12 21.12 78.32
C LYS A 89 2.55 21.05 76.86
N ILE A 90 3.70 21.64 76.56
CA ILE A 90 4.29 21.74 75.23
C ILE A 90 5.69 21.14 75.31
N LYS A 91 6.05 20.32 74.33
CA LYS A 91 7.41 19.81 74.15
C LYS A 91 8.22 20.65 73.18
N LYS A 92 9.54 20.57 73.25
CA LYS A 92 10.44 21.15 72.24
C LYS A 92 10.05 20.60 70.87
N GLY A 93 9.80 21.50 69.92
CA GLY A 93 9.37 21.17 68.56
C GLY A 93 7.85 21.18 68.33
N ASP A 94 7.03 21.24 69.38
CA ASP A 94 5.57 21.34 69.25
C ASP A 94 5.18 22.66 68.58
N ILE A 95 4.13 22.62 67.75
CA ILE A 95 3.67 23.75 66.96
C ILE A 95 2.88 24.72 67.83
N ILE A 96 3.36 25.97 67.91
CA ILE A 96 2.72 27.06 68.64
C ILE A 96 1.74 27.80 67.72
N THR A 97 2.16 28.12 66.49
CA THR A 97 1.30 28.70 65.45
C THR A 97 1.49 28.02 64.11
N ASP A 98 0.38 27.76 63.43
CA ASP A 98 0.37 27.23 62.06
C ASP A 98 -0.91 27.66 61.33
N ASN A 99 -0.75 28.09 60.08
CA ASN A 99 -1.86 28.31 59.15
C ASN A 99 -2.26 26.97 58.51
N ALA A 100 -2.92 26.14 59.31
CA ALA A 100 -3.34 24.80 58.89
C ALA A 100 -4.38 24.82 57.75
N THR A 101 -5.21 25.88 57.66
CA THR A 101 -6.23 26.03 56.61
C THR A 101 -5.62 26.25 55.23
N GLU A 102 -4.63 27.14 55.13
CA GLU A 102 -3.95 27.38 53.85
C GLU A 102 -3.05 26.21 53.48
N ARG A 103 -2.39 25.58 54.47
CA ARG A 103 -1.63 24.34 54.26
C ARG A 103 -2.52 23.22 53.72
N ASP A 104 -3.69 23.00 54.30
CA ASP A 104 -4.64 21.98 53.83
C ASP A 104 -5.14 22.28 52.41
N ARG A 105 -5.53 23.54 52.14
CA ARG A 105 -5.93 23.99 50.79
C ARG A 105 -4.84 23.74 49.75
N LEU A 106 -3.62 24.18 50.00
CA LEU A 106 -2.49 23.98 49.08
C LEU A 106 -2.13 22.49 48.95
N SER A 107 -2.24 21.70 50.03
CA SER A 107 -1.99 20.25 49.97
C SER A 107 -3.02 19.50 49.11
N LYS A 108 -4.29 19.92 49.15
CA LYS A 108 -5.34 19.41 48.27
C LYS A 108 -5.09 19.79 46.82
N GLN A 109 -4.66 21.02 46.56
CA GLN A 109 -4.28 21.45 45.20
C GLN A 109 -3.07 20.65 44.68
N ARG A 110 -2.04 20.46 45.52
CA ARG A 110 -0.88 19.62 45.22
C ARG A 110 -1.31 18.20 44.85
N GLN A 111 -2.15 17.57 45.68
CA GLN A 111 -2.64 16.21 45.43
C GLN A 111 -3.45 16.14 44.12
N SER A 112 -4.27 17.15 43.83
CA SER A 112 -5.01 17.22 42.57
C SER A 112 -4.08 17.27 41.35
N ILE A 113 -3.02 18.09 41.38
CA ILE A 113 -2.04 18.17 40.29
C ILE A 113 -1.26 16.86 40.15
N VAL A 114 -0.89 16.23 41.27
CA VAL A 114 -0.23 14.91 41.25
C VAL A 114 -1.10 13.86 40.55
N LEU A 115 -2.39 13.82 40.86
CA LEU A 115 -3.34 12.90 40.20
C LEU A 115 -3.50 13.21 38.71
N GLN A 116 -3.48 14.49 38.31
CA GLN A 116 -3.51 14.88 36.89
C GLN A 116 -2.25 14.44 36.15
N ILE A 117 -1.07 14.59 36.77
CA ILE A 117 0.20 14.09 36.22
C ILE A 117 0.15 12.57 36.08
N GLU A 118 -0.34 11.85 37.10
CA GLU A 118 -0.47 10.40 37.07
C GLU A 118 -1.42 9.92 35.96
N ASN A 119 -2.56 10.61 35.79
CA ASN A 119 -3.51 10.35 34.71
C ASN A 119 -2.91 10.60 33.32
N LEU A 120 -2.18 11.70 33.14
CA LEU A 120 -1.50 11.98 31.87
C LEU A 120 -0.37 10.99 31.56
N LYS A 121 0.33 10.50 32.59
CA LYS A 121 1.36 9.46 32.45
C LYS A 121 0.76 8.09 32.12
N SER A 122 -0.37 7.73 32.74
CA SER A 122 -1.03 6.44 32.54
C SER A 122 -1.75 6.35 31.20
N LYS A 123 -2.13 7.48 30.57
CA LYS A 123 -2.67 7.50 29.22
C LYS A 123 -1.61 7.04 28.21
N VAL A 124 -1.73 5.83 27.67
CA VAL A 124 -0.82 5.35 26.61
C VAL A 124 -1.24 5.94 25.27
N LEU A 125 -0.31 6.58 24.53
CA LEU A 125 -0.57 6.95 23.13
C LEU A 125 -0.45 5.68 22.27
N PRO A 126 -1.47 5.30 21.48
CA PRO A 126 -1.36 4.17 20.57
C PRO A 126 -0.31 4.46 19.51
N GLN A 127 0.62 3.53 19.31
CA GLN A 127 1.62 3.65 18.25
C GLN A 127 0.98 3.36 16.88
N PRO A 128 1.34 4.10 15.82
CA PRO A 128 0.93 3.79 14.46
C PRO A 128 1.35 2.38 14.04
N PHE A 129 0.48 1.68 13.34
CA PHE A 129 0.76 0.34 12.81
C PHE A 129 1.52 0.44 11.48
N GLU A 130 2.56 -0.37 11.33
CA GLU A 130 3.32 -0.43 10.07
C GLU A 130 2.43 -0.96 8.92
N PRO A 131 2.57 -0.40 7.71
CA PRO A 131 1.80 -0.86 6.57
C PRO A 131 2.23 -2.29 6.21
N LYS A 132 1.24 -3.17 6.01
CA LYS A 132 1.50 -4.54 5.57
C LYS A 132 2.13 -4.53 4.18
N ALA A 133 3.13 -5.37 3.96
CA ALA A 133 3.73 -5.54 2.64
C ALA A 133 2.66 -6.01 1.64
N ALA A 134 2.64 -5.39 0.46
CA ALA A 134 1.75 -5.81 -0.61
C ALA A 134 2.03 -7.27 -0.98
N PRO A 135 1.00 -8.11 -1.22
CA PRO A 135 1.21 -9.50 -1.63
C PRO A 135 2.03 -9.56 -2.92
N ALA A 136 2.76 -10.65 -3.13
CA ALA A 136 3.52 -10.86 -4.35
C ALA A 136 2.59 -10.93 -5.57
N ILE A 137 3.03 -10.40 -6.70
CA ILE A 137 2.30 -10.47 -7.98
C ILE A 137 2.61 -11.83 -8.61
N ALA A 138 1.57 -12.57 -9.00
CA ALA A 138 1.75 -13.82 -9.73
C ALA A 138 2.43 -13.51 -11.07
N GLN A 139 3.56 -14.15 -11.33
CA GLN A 139 4.27 -13.95 -12.60
C GLN A 139 3.46 -14.56 -13.73
N LEU A 140 3.34 -13.82 -14.83
CA LEU A 140 2.71 -14.35 -16.03
C LEU A 140 3.52 -15.55 -16.56
N PRO A 141 2.86 -16.62 -17.03
CA PRO A 141 3.56 -17.71 -17.70
C PRO A 141 4.36 -17.17 -18.90
N PRO A 142 5.42 -17.85 -19.35
CA PRO A 142 6.19 -17.41 -20.51
C PRO A 142 5.32 -17.40 -21.78
N ALA A 143 5.56 -16.45 -22.68
CA ALA A 143 4.89 -16.40 -23.97
C ALA A 143 5.36 -17.61 -24.81
N ASN A 144 4.49 -18.60 -24.99
CA ASN A 144 4.76 -19.76 -25.82
C ASN A 144 3.76 -19.76 -26.99
N PHE A 145 4.30 -19.78 -28.21
CA PHE A 145 3.53 -19.86 -29.46
C PHE A 145 3.95 -21.05 -30.32
N LEU A 146 4.61 -22.05 -29.72
CA LEU A 146 5.15 -23.20 -30.44
C LEU A 146 4.05 -23.99 -31.18
N GLU A 147 2.86 -24.08 -30.60
CA GLU A 147 1.73 -24.76 -31.23
C GLU A 147 1.28 -24.01 -32.49
N GLU A 148 1.07 -22.70 -32.41
CA GLU A 148 0.66 -21.86 -33.54
C GLU A 148 1.72 -21.82 -34.64
N GLU A 149 3.00 -21.73 -34.26
CA GLU A 149 4.12 -21.78 -35.20
C GLU A 149 4.20 -23.15 -35.90
N SER A 150 3.99 -24.25 -35.18
CA SER A 150 3.95 -25.59 -35.77
C SER A 150 2.78 -25.75 -36.74
N ASN A 151 1.62 -25.18 -36.42
CA ASN A 151 0.43 -25.19 -37.29
C ASN A 151 0.70 -24.40 -38.58
N ILE A 152 1.37 -23.25 -38.50
CA ILE A 152 1.79 -22.48 -39.68
C ILE A 152 2.80 -23.28 -40.51
N ALA A 153 3.76 -23.94 -39.89
CA ALA A 153 4.75 -24.76 -40.59
C ALA A 153 4.06 -25.91 -41.36
N GLN A 154 3.12 -26.61 -40.73
CA GLN A 154 2.32 -27.66 -41.37
C GLN A 154 1.48 -27.12 -42.54
N ALA A 155 0.81 -25.97 -42.36
CA ALA A 155 -0.01 -25.36 -43.41
C ALA A 155 0.85 -24.88 -44.61
N LYS A 156 2.03 -24.31 -44.34
CA LYS A 156 2.99 -23.94 -45.40
C LYS A 156 3.46 -25.14 -46.19
N LEU A 157 3.78 -26.25 -45.51
CA LEU A 157 4.20 -27.49 -46.16
C LEU A 157 3.08 -28.06 -47.04
N LYS A 158 1.82 -28.07 -46.57
CA LYS A 158 0.66 -28.47 -47.38
C LYS A 158 0.48 -27.60 -48.61
N LEU A 159 0.61 -26.27 -48.46
CA LEU A 159 0.53 -25.33 -49.58
C LEU A 159 1.63 -25.58 -50.61
N GLN A 160 2.87 -25.80 -50.15
CA GLN A 160 4.00 -26.10 -51.04
C GLN A 160 3.78 -27.43 -51.78
N GLN A 161 3.25 -28.45 -51.10
CA GLN A 161 2.89 -29.72 -51.72
C GLN A 161 1.82 -29.52 -52.79
N ALA A 162 0.71 -28.85 -52.48
CA ALA A 162 -0.37 -28.57 -53.43
C ALA A 162 0.12 -27.77 -54.66
N GLN A 163 0.97 -26.76 -54.44
CA GLN A 163 1.63 -26.01 -55.52
C GLN A 163 2.47 -26.92 -56.42
N SER A 164 3.36 -27.73 -55.83
CA SER A 164 4.23 -28.62 -56.60
C SER A 164 3.43 -29.65 -57.42
N ILE A 165 2.34 -30.19 -56.85
CA ILE A 165 1.46 -31.14 -57.55
C ILE A 165 0.78 -30.44 -58.72
N LEU A 166 0.20 -29.25 -58.49
CA LEU A 166 -0.46 -28.49 -59.54
C LEU A 166 0.52 -28.15 -60.67
N ASP A 167 1.70 -27.60 -60.34
CA ASP A 167 2.69 -27.21 -61.34
C ASP A 167 3.17 -28.42 -62.16
N SER A 168 3.39 -29.56 -61.52
CA SER A 168 3.81 -30.79 -62.20
C SER A 168 2.75 -31.37 -63.14
N ARG A 169 1.45 -31.23 -62.80
CA ARG A 169 0.35 -31.81 -63.58
C ARG A 169 -0.29 -30.85 -64.58
N ARG A 170 -0.13 -29.54 -64.37
CA ARG A 170 -0.78 -28.50 -65.18
C ARG A 170 -0.46 -28.64 -66.66
N SER A 171 0.80 -28.92 -67.02
CA SER A 171 1.21 -29.07 -68.43
C SER A 171 0.56 -30.29 -69.09
N LEU A 172 0.51 -31.42 -68.39
CA LEU A 172 -0.08 -32.68 -68.86
C LEU A 172 -1.60 -32.59 -69.00
N LEU A 173 -2.26 -31.88 -68.08
CA LEU A 173 -3.72 -31.73 -68.07
C LEU A 173 -4.21 -30.67 -69.06
N LEU A 174 -3.38 -29.69 -69.44
CA LEU A 174 -3.74 -28.70 -70.47
C LEU A 174 -3.63 -29.27 -71.89
N SER A 175 -2.77 -30.27 -72.11
CA SER A 175 -2.59 -30.88 -73.43
C SER A 175 -3.65 -31.94 -73.71
N ASP A 176 -4.25 -31.90 -74.90
CA ASP A 176 -5.14 -32.95 -75.38
C ASP A 176 -4.40 -34.30 -75.42
N ASN A 177 -5.12 -35.39 -75.16
CA ASN A 177 -4.57 -36.74 -75.27
C ASN A 177 -4.13 -37.01 -76.72
N PRO A 178 -2.81 -37.20 -76.99
CA PRO A 178 -2.30 -37.35 -78.34
C PRO A 178 -2.80 -38.63 -79.03
N GLU A 179 -3.05 -39.70 -78.27
CA GLU A 179 -3.54 -40.97 -78.82
C GLU A 179 -4.98 -40.84 -79.32
N VAL A 180 -5.86 -40.26 -78.50
CA VAL A 180 -7.27 -40.05 -78.87
C VAL A 180 -7.38 -39.03 -80.02
N LYS A 181 -6.51 -38.02 -80.03
CA LYS A 181 -6.43 -37.06 -81.15
C LYS A 181 -6.01 -37.73 -82.46
N ALA A 182 -5.04 -38.63 -82.41
CA ALA A 182 -4.62 -39.42 -83.57
C ALA A 182 -5.75 -40.36 -84.05
N GLU A 183 -6.52 -40.96 -83.13
CA GLU A 183 -7.70 -41.77 -83.44
C GLU A 183 -8.77 -40.93 -84.16
N VAL A 184 -9.08 -39.72 -83.66
CA VAL A 184 -10.00 -38.78 -84.34
C VAL A 184 -9.50 -38.43 -85.73
N GLN A 185 -8.20 -38.12 -85.89
CA GLN A 185 -7.62 -37.81 -87.21
C GLN A 185 -7.77 -38.98 -88.19
N LYS A 186 -7.47 -40.21 -87.74
CA LYS A 186 -7.62 -41.43 -88.55
C LYS A 186 -9.06 -41.67 -88.99
N PHE A 187 -10.03 -41.52 -88.08
CA PHE A 187 -11.44 -41.67 -88.44
C PHE A 187 -11.96 -40.50 -89.27
N THR A 188 -11.38 -39.31 -89.15
CA THR A 188 -11.68 -38.16 -90.02
C THR A 188 -11.23 -38.41 -91.44
N THR A 189 -10.01 -38.91 -91.65
CA THR A 189 -9.57 -39.29 -93.00
C THR A 189 -10.44 -40.41 -93.57
N ALA A 190 -10.74 -41.44 -92.77
CA ALA A 190 -11.59 -42.55 -93.23
C ALA A 190 -13.02 -42.12 -93.59
N ALA A 191 -13.61 -41.20 -92.82
CA ALA A 191 -14.92 -40.63 -93.13
C ALA A 191 -14.90 -39.78 -94.41
N ASN A 192 -13.84 -38.99 -94.62
CA ASN A 192 -13.67 -38.21 -95.84
C ASN A 192 -13.48 -39.12 -97.06
N ASP A 193 -12.67 -40.17 -96.95
CA ASP A 193 -12.45 -41.14 -98.04
C ASP A 193 -13.74 -41.90 -98.37
N ALA A 194 -14.53 -42.28 -97.36
CA ALA A 194 -15.82 -42.92 -97.57
C ALA A 194 -16.85 -41.97 -98.19
N ALA A 195 -16.87 -40.69 -97.78
CA ALA A 195 -17.70 -39.66 -98.38
C ALA A 195 -17.33 -39.41 -99.85
N ALA A 196 -16.04 -39.35 -100.18
CA ALA A 196 -15.57 -39.20 -101.55
C ALA A 196 -16.02 -40.37 -102.44
N LYS A 197 -15.95 -41.62 -101.95
CA LYS A 197 -16.46 -42.79 -102.69
C LYS A 197 -17.96 -42.75 -102.94
N VAL A 198 -18.76 -42.26 -101.97
CA VAL A 198 -20.20 -42.05 -102.18
C VAL A 198 -20.42 -41.05 -103.31
N GLU A 199 -19.71 -39.91 -103.26
CA GLU A 199 -19.81 -38.86 -104.27
C GLU A 199 -19.40 -39.35 -105.66
N GLU A 200 -18.29 -40.08 -105.77
CA GLU A 200 -17.83 -40.70 -107.01
C GLU A 200 -18.87 -41.68 -107.58
N GLN A 201 -19.45 -42.55 -106.75
CA GLN A 201 -20.47 -43.51 -107.17
C GLN A 201 -21.76 -42.80 -107.61
N GLU A 202 -22.17 -41.72 -106.94
CA GLU A 202 -23.31 -40.90 -107.36
C GLU A 202 -23.05 -40.21 -108.71
N GLN A 203 -21.84 -39.67 -108.92
CA GLN A 203 -21.45 -39.07 -110.20
C GLN A 203 -21.41 -40.12 -111.32
N LEU A 204 -20.89 -41.32 -111.05
CA LEU A 204 -20.91 -42.44 -111.99
C LEU A 204 -22.35 -42.80 -112.37
N ILE A 205 -23.25 -42.98 -111.41
CA ILE A 205 -24.67 -43.27 -111.66
C ILE A 205 -25.33 -42.16 -112.49
N LYS A 206 -25.06 -40.88 -112.19
CA LYS A 206 -25.55 -39.75 -112.99
C LYS A 206 -25.06 -39.83 -114.44
N SER A 207 -23.76 -40.05 -114.65
CA SER A 207 -23.20 -40.18 -116.01
C SER A 207 -23.75 -41.40 -116.77
N MET A 208 -24.00 -42.51 -116.08
CA MET A 208 -24.60 -43.73 -116.65
C MET A 208 -26.07 -43.53 -117.02
N GLN A 209 -26.80 -42.74 -116.22
CA GLN A 209 -28.17 -42.33 -116.49
C GLN A 209 -28.26 -41.44 -117.72
N ASP A 210 -27.30 -40.53 -117.92
CA ASP A 210 -27.19 -39.69 -119.12
C ASP A 210 -26.90 -40.51 -120.38
N LEU A 211 -26.13 -41.61 -120.25
CA LEU A 211 -25.76 -42.53 -121.35
C LEU A 211 -26.83 -43.59 -121.69
N ARG A 212 -27.96 -43.64 -120.96
CA ARG A 212 -29.06 -44.61 -121.17
C ARG A 212 -28.63 -46.08 -121.18
N LEU A 213 -27.77 -46.47 -120.24
CA LEU A 213 -27.33 -47.86 -120.07
C LEU A 213 -28.49 -48.79 -119.62
N GLU A 214 -28.32 -50.10 -119.81
CA GLU A 214 -29.36 -51.10 -119.57
C GLU A 214 -29.81 -51.19 -118.09
N ALA A 215 -31.10 -51.47 -117.87
CA ALA A 215 -31.73 -51.53 -116.55
C ALA A 215 -31.08 -52.50 -115.53
N PRO A 216 -30.56 -53.68 -115.90
CA PRO A 216 -29.87 -54.57 -114.96
C PRO A 216 -28.58 -53.97 -114.39
N ILE A 217 -27.83 -53.21 -115.21
CA ILE A 217 -26.57 -52.56 -114.80
C ILE A 217 -26.88 -51.44 -113.81
N MET A 218 -27.90 -50.62 -114.07
CA MET A 218 -28.34 -49.56 -113.16
C MET A 218 -28.70 -50.11 -111.77
N ARG A 219 -29.44 -51.24 -111.69
CA ARG A 219 -29.80 -51.87 -110.40
C ARG A 219 -28.58 -52.34 -109.61
N HIS A 220 -27.58 -52.91 -110.28
CA HIS A 220 -26.34 -53.33 -109.62
C HIS A 220 -25.57 -52.14 -109.05
N GLU A 221 -25.50 -51.03 -109.79
CA GLU A 221 -24.81 -49.82 -109.36
C GLU A 221 -25.57 -49.08 -108.24
N GLU A 222 -26.90 -49.13 -108.22
CA GLU A 222 -27.72 -48.66 -107.09
C GLU A 222 -27.48 -49.49 -105.81
N VAL A 223 -27.33 -50.81 -105.92
CA VAL A 223 -26.99 -51.67 -104.78
C VAL A 223 -25.59 -51.35 -104.25
N LYS A 224 -24.61 -51.11 -105.13
CA LYS A 224 -23.28 -50.62 -104.74
C LYS A 224 -23.35 -49.27 -104.04
N LEU A 225 -24.14 -48.32 -104.53
CA LEU A 225 -24.33 -47.04 -103.86
C LEU A 225 -24.88 -47.24 -102.44
N ARG A 226 -25.87 -48.13 -102.26
CA ARG A 226 -26.39 -48.49 -100.93
C ARG A 226 -25.32 -49.10 -100.02
N GLN A 227 -24.42 -49.91 -100.57
CA GLN A 227 -23.30 -50.46 -99.81
C GLN A 227 -22.31 -49.37 -99.39
N VAL A 228 -21.85 -48.53 -100.33
CA VAL A 228 -20.87 -47.46 -100.05
C VAL A 228 -21.47 -46.40 -99.12
N THR A 229 -22.77 -46.12 -99.21
CA THR A 229 -23.46 -45.22 -98.26
C THR A 229 -23.56 -45.83 -96.86
N ALA A 230 -23.80 -47.14 -96.72
CA ALA A 230 -23.74 -47.82 -95.43
C ALA A 230 -22.32 -47.80 -94.83
N GLU A 231 -21.28 -47.99 -95.65
CA GLU A 231 -19.87 -47.86 -95.24
C GLU A 231 -19.55 -46.43 -94.76
N SER A 232 -20.04 -45.40 -95.47
CA SER A 232 -19.90 -44.00 -95.07
C SER A 232 -20.61 -43.69 -93.75
N GLN A 233 -21.84 -44.18 -93.56
CA GLN A 233 -22.56 -44.06 -92.28
C GLN A 233 -21.81 -44.74 -91.12
N GLN A 234 -21.23 -45.91 -91.37
CA GLN A 234 -20.39 -46.60 -90.38
C GLN A 234 -19.13 -45.81 -90.04
N ALA A 235 -18.45 -45.23 -91.04
CA ALA A 235 -17.28 -44.39 -90.83
C ALA A 235 -17.61 -43.11 -90.04
N ASN A 236 -18.75 -42.47 -90.32
CA ASN A 236 -19.24 -41.31 -89.58
C ASN A 236 -19.56 -41.66 -88.11
N SER A 237 -20.23 -42.79 -87.87
CA SER A 237 -20.50 -43.26 -86.50
C SER A 237 -19.21 -43.53 -85.71
N ALA A 238 -18.19 -44.12 -86.35
CA ALA A 238 -16.88 -44.34 -85.72
C ALA A 238 -16.17 -43.01 -85.39
N LEU A 239 -16.26 -42.02 -86.29
CA LEU A 239 -15.74 -40.67 -86.05
C LEU A 239 -16.47 -39.96 -84.90
N ASP A 240 -17.79 -40.08 -84.80
CA ASP A 240 -18.57 -39.50 -83.71
C ASP A 240 -18.18 -40.13 -82.36
N GLN A 241 -17.97 -41.45 -82.32
CA GLN A 241 -17.46 -42.13 -81.13
C GLN A 241 -16.05 -41.63 -80.74
N ALA A 242 -15.14 -41.46 -81.70
CA ALA A 242 -13.80 -40.95 -81.44
C ALA A 242 -13.84 -39.50 -80.91
N ARG A 243 -14.72 -38.65 -81.48
CA ARG A 243 -14.94 -37.27 -81.00
C ARG A 243 -15.50 -37.25 -79.59
N ALA A 244 -16.45 -38.14 -79.28
CA ALA A 244 -17.01 -38.28 -77.93
C ALA A 244 -15.96 -38.75 -76.91
N LYS A 245 -15.04 -39.65 -77.30
CA LYS A 245 -13.90 -40.04 -76.45
C LYS A 245 -12.95 -38.88 -76.19
N LEU A 246 -12.68 -38.04 -77.20
CA LEU A 246 -11.81 -36.88 -77.03
C LEU A 246 -12.43 -35.84 -76.09
N SER A 247 -13.71 -35.54 -76.27
CA SER A 247 -14.42 -34.57 -75.43
C SER A 247 -14.59 -35.07 -73.99
N SER A 248 -14.82 -36.37 -73.78
CA SER A 248 -14.87 -36.95 -72.44
C SER A 248 -13.51 -36.89 -71.74
N SER A 249 -12.41 -37.19 -72.44
CA SER A 249 -11.05 -37.04 -71.93
C SER A 249 -10.71 -35.58 -71.58
N ALA A 250 -11.09 -34.62 -72.42
CA ALA A 250 -10.88 -33.20 -72.13
C ALA A 250 -11.67 -32.75 -70.89
N THR A 251 -12.87 -33.31 -70.68
CA THR A 251 -13.71 -33.00 -69.52
C THR A 251 -13.10 -33.53 -68.23
N THR A 252 -12.60 -34.78 -68.23
CA THR A 252 -11.94 -35.36 -67.04
C THR A 252 -10.67 -34.61 -66.68
N GLN A 253 -9.86 -34.21 -67.67
CA GLN A 253 -8.65 -33.39 -67.44
C GLN A 253 -8.99 -32.04 -66.81
N ARG A 254 -10.05 -31.36 -67.30
CA ARG A 254 -10.53 -30.10 -66.72
C ARG A 254 -11.01 -30.25 -65.28
N GLN A 255 -11.77 -31.31 -64.99
CA GLN A 255 -12.22 -31.61 -63.63
C GLN A 255 -11.05 -31.89 -62.67
N GLU A 256 -10.03 -32.61 -63.13
CA GLU A 256 -8.83 -32.85 -62.32
C GLU A 256 -8.07 -31.54 -62.04
N LEU A 257 -7.93 -30.68 -63.05
CA LEU A 257 -7.29 -29.38 -62.89
C LEU A 257 -8.05 -28.50 -61.89
N GLU A 258 -9.38 -28.40 -62.02
CA GLU A 258 -10.24 -27.66 -61.10
C GLU A 258 -10.08 -28.16 -59.66
N LYS A 259 -10.06 -29.49 -59.47
CA LYS A 259 -9.82 -30.10 -58.16
C LYS A 259 -8.48 -29.67 -57.56
N LEU A 260 -7.39 -29.70 -58.35
CA LEU A 260 -6.07 -29.28 -57.90
C LEU A 260 -6.02 -27.78 -57.55
N GLU A 261 -6.75 -26.95 -58.30
CA GLU A 261 -6.86 -25.51 -58.00
C GLU A 261 -7.64 -25.25 -56.71
N VAL A 262 -8.73 -25.99 -56.46
CA VAL A 262 -9.48 -25.94 -55.20
C VAL A 262 -8.62 -26.42 -54.03
N ASP A 263 -7.86 -27.51 -54.19
CA ASP A 263 -6.95 -28.03 -53.15
C ASP A 263 -5.88 -26.99 -52.77
N LEU A 264 -5.34 -26.27 -53.77
CA LEU A 264 -4.39 -25.18 -53.55
C LEU A 264 -5.05 -23.99 -52.82
N GLN A 265 -6.29 -23.65 -53.19
CA GLN A 265 -7.03 -22.58 -52.50
C GLN A 265 -7.34 -22.96 -51.05
N LEU A 266 -7.69 -24.21 -50.78
CA LEU A 266 -7.91 -24.73 -49.43
C LEU A 266 -6.62 -24.64 -48.59
N ALA A 267 -5.48 -25.07 -49.15
CA ALA A 267 -4.19 -24.97 -48.46
C ALA A 267 -3.77 -23.50 -48.16
N ARG A 268 -4.11 -22.56 -49.05
CA ARG A 268 -3.94 -21.11 -48.79
C ARG A 268 -4.82 -20.61 -47.65
N SER A 269 -6.08 -21.03 -47.63
CA SER A 269 -7.02 -20.71 -46.56
C SER A 269 -6.52 -21.24 -45.22
N ASP A 270 -6.06 -22.49 -45.16
CA ASP A 270 -5.52 -23.10 -43.95
C ASP A 270 -4.32 -22.33 -43.39
N LEU A 271 -3.41 -21.89 -44.27
CA LEU A 271 -2.29 -21.03 -43.90
C LEU A 271 -2.78 -19.71 -43.30
N ALA A 272 -3.73 -19.04 -43.96
CA ALA A 272 -4.29 -17.77 -43.49
C ALA A 272 -4.96 -17.90 -42.11
N VAL A 273 -5.71 -18.99 -41.88
CA VAL A 273 -6.31 -19.30 -40.58
C VAL A 273 -5.23 -19.52 -39.52
N ALA A 274 -4.18 -20.29 -39.83
CA ALA A 274 -3.07 -20.52 -38.90
C ALA A 274 -2.35 -19.21 -38.52
N GLN A 275 -2.13 -18.31 -39.49
CA GLN A 275 -1.57 -16.98 -39.23
C GLN A 275 -2.48 -16.11 -38.36
N SER A 276 -3.79 -16.12 -38.64
CA SER A 276 -4.77 -15.37 -37.85
C SER A 276 -4.83 -15.86 -36.39
N ARG A 277 -4.73 -17.18 -36.17
CA ARG A 277 -4.64 -17.77 -34.83
C ARG A 277 -3.39 -17.29 -34.08
N LEU A 278 -2.22 -17.28 -34.73
CA LEU A 278 -0.99 -16.76 -34.14
C LEU A 278 -1.13 -15.27 -33.75
N GLU A 279 -1.69 -14.45 -34.64
CA GLU A 279 -1.87 -13.03 -34.35
C GLU A 279 -2.85 -12.79 -33.20
N THR A 280 -3.92 -13.59 -33.13
CA THR A 280 -4.87 -13.59 -32.01
C THR A 280 -4.17 -13.97 -30.71
N ALA A 281 -3.36 -15.03 -30.71
CA ALA A 281 -2.60 -15.46 -29.54
C ALA A 281 -1.61 -14.35 -29.08
N ARG A 282 -0.92 -13.69 -30.01
CA ARG A 282 -0.03 -12.55 -29.72
C ARG A 282 -0.77 -11.37 -29.12
N ASN A 283 -1.93 -11.02 -29.66
CA ASN A 283 -2.73 -9.91 -29.13
C ASN A 283 -3.31 -10.23 -27.75
N ASN A 284 -3.79 -11.46 -27.54
CA ASN A 284 -4.20 -11.92 -26.22
C ASN A 284 -3.05 -11.85 -25.22
N ARG A 285 -1.83 -12.24 -25.63
CA ARG A 285 -0.64 -12.12 -24.80
C ARG A 285 -0.34 -10.67 -24.43
N ARG A 286 -0.34 -9.76 -25.40
CA ARG A 286 -0.14 -8.31 -25.15
C ARG A 286 -1.17 -7.75 -24.17
N LEU A 287 -2.43 -8.16 -24.28
CA LEU A 287 -3.49 -7.74 -23.35
C LEU A 287 -3.23 -8.24 -21.93
N LEU A 288 -2.76 -9.48 -21.76
CA LEU A 288 -2.40 -10.04 -20.45
C LEU A 288 -1.20 -9.31 -19.85
N GLU A 289 -0.16 -9.04 -20.64
CA GLU A 289 1.03 -8.28 -20.23
C GLU A 289 0.65 -6.85 -19.82
N TYR A 290 -0.20 -6.20 -20.60
CA TYR A 290 -0.70 -4.86 -20.27
C TYR A 290 -1.47 -4.86 -18.95
N ARG A 291 -2.41 -5.80 -18.75
CA ARG A 291 -3.16 -5.94 -17.49
C ARG A 291 -2.24 -6.18 -16.30
N ALA A 292 -1.26 -7.08 -16.44
CA ALA A 292 -0.29 -7.34 -15.38
C ALA A 292 0.58 -6.11 -15.09
N SER A 293 0.92 -5.31 -16.11
CA SER A 293 1.67 -4.06 -15.90
C SER A 293 0.86 -3.00 -15.13
N ILE A 294 -0.44 -2.88 -15.41
CA ILE A 294 -1.34 -2.00 -14.65
C ILE A 294 -1.45 -2.48 -13.21
N GLU A 295 -1.67 -3.78 -12.99
CA GLU A 295 -1.78 -4.33 -11.64
C GLU A 295 -0.47 -4.10 -10.85
N ALA A 296 0.68 -4.28 -11.48
CA ALA A 296 1.97 -3.99 -10.86
C ALA A 296 2.15 -2.52 -10.50
N ALA A 297 1.74 -1.61 -11.39
CA ALA A 297 1.77 -0.17 -11.12
C ALA A 297 0.83 0.20 -9.96
N GLN A 298 -0.41 -0.29 -9.99
CA GLN A 298 -1.40 -0.05 -8.93
C GLN A 298 -0.91 -0.54 -7.56
N ARG A 299 -0.35 -1.74 -7.46
CA ARG A 299 0.20 -2.22 -6.18
C ARG A 299 1.38 -1.39 -5.68
N THR A 300 2.22 -0.89 -6.61
CA THR A 300 3.32 0.01 -6.25
C THR A 300 2.79 1.32 -5.71
N GLU A 301 1.76 1.89 -6.33
CA GLU A 301 1.08 3.09 -5.86
C GLU A 301 0.41 2.88 -4.50
N GLU A 302 -0.31 1.79 -4.30
CA GLU A 302 -0.92 1.43 -3.02
C GLU A 302 0.11 1.30 -1.90
N SER A 303 1.24 0.64 -2.18
CA SER A 303 2.34 0.54 -1.22
C SER A 303 2.92 1.91 -0.88
N ASN A 304 3.13 2.77 -1.88
CA ASN A 304 3.61 4.13 -1.66
C ASN A 304 2.62 4.97 -0.85
N GLN A 305 1.32 4.87 -1.14
CA GLN A 305 0.28 5.56 -0.39
C GLN A 305 0.21 5.08 1.07
N ALA A 306 0.31 3.76 1.30
CA ALA A 306 0.34 3.20 2.64
C ALA A 306 1.57 3.67 3.43
N ASN A 307 2.75 3.73 2.80
CA ASN A 307 3.97 4.27 3.41
C ASN A 307 3.86 5.76 3.75
N LEU A 308 3.25 6.56 2.88
CA LEU A 308 2.98 7.98 3.14
C LEU A 308 1.98 8.16 4.29
N ALA A 309 0.90 7.38 4.32
CA ALA A 309 -0.07 7.41 5.40
C ALA A 309 0.57 7.05 6.74
N TYR A 310 1.39 6.00 6.78
CA TYR A 310 2.14 5.62 7.96
C TYR A 310 3.09 6.72 8.44
N THR A 311 3.82 7.37 7.52
CA THR A 311 4.71 8.49 7.84
C THR A 311 3.94 9.66 8.47
N ARG A 312 2.73 9.98 7.97
CA ARG A 312 1.86 11.01 8.56
C ARG A 312 1.43 10.63 9.97
N GLN A 313 1.00 9.38 10.18
CA GLN A 313 0.61 8.91 11.50
C GLN A 313 1.78 8.97 12.51
N LEU A 314 3.02 8.67 12.08
CA LEU A 314 4.21 8.82 12.91
C LEU A 314 4.45 10.29 13.32
N GLN A 315 4.24 11.24 12.40
CA GLN A 315 4.36 12.66 12.71
C GLN A 315 3.31 13.12 13.72
N GLU A 316 2.06 12.70 13.55
CA GLU A 316 0.97 12.99 14.50
C GLU A 316 1.24 12.38 15.87
N TYR A 317 1.69 11.13 15.92
CA TYR A 317 2.09 10.46 17.16
C TYR A 317 3.21 11.23 17.87
N ALA A 318 4.25 11.66 17.14
CA ALA A 318 5.34 12.45 17.70
C ALA A 318 4.88 13.84 18.20
N GLN A 319 3.90 14.47 17.54
CA GLN A 319 3.27 15.70 18.03
C GLN A 319 2.53 15.47 19.35
N GLN A 320 1.70 14.42 19.42
CA GLN A 320 0.97 14.08 20.65
C GLN A 320 1.89 13.78 21.83
N GLN A 321 3.05 13.15 21.57
CA GLN A 321 4.08 12.96 22.60
C GLN A 321 4.61 14.31 23.10
N ARG A 322 5.01 15.22 22.20
CA ARG A 322 5.49 16.55 22.57
C ARG A 322 4.45 17.35 23.35
N ASP A 323 3.19 17.33 22.94
CA ASP A 323 2.10 18.05 23.61
C ASP A 323 1.88 17.51 25.03
N ARG A 324 1.93 16.19 25.20
CA ARG A 324 1.87 15.55 26.52
C ARG A 324 3.05 15.96 27.38
N ASP A 325 4.27 15.92 26.85
CA ASP A 325 5.47 16.27 27.61
C ASP A 325 5.45 17.74 28.02
N TYR A 326 4.96 18.61 27.14
CA TYR A 326 4.71 20.01 27.48
C TYR A 326 3.71 20.15 28.62
N GLN A 327 2.54 19.48 28.55
CA GLN A 327 1.54 19.50 29.63
C GLN A 327 2.12 18.98 30.95
N LEU A 328 2.90 17.90 30.91
CA LEU A 328 3.58 17.34 32.07
C LEU A 328 4.56 18.35 32.67
N SER A 329 5.36 19.02 31.85
CA SER A 329 6.30 20.05 32.32
C SER A 329 5.58 21.24 32.97
N GLN A 330 4.47 21.70 32.38
CA GLN A 330 3.64 22.77 32.92
C GLN A 330 3.02 22.39 34.27
N MET A 331 2.54 21.15 34.39
CA MET A 331 2.03 20.62 35.66
C MET A 331 3.13 20.47 36.70
N GLN A 332 4.34 20.08 36.31
CA GLN A 332 5.49 20.01 37.22
C GLN A 332 5.93 21.40 37.72
N ILE A 333 5.93 22.41 36.85
CA ILE A 333 6.21 23.79 37.25
C ILE A 333 5.17 24.28 38.25
N SER A 334 3.88 24.03 37.99
CA SER A 334 2.82 24.43 38.93
C SER A 334 2.88 23.66 40.25
N LEU A 335 3.26 22.39 40.23
CA LEU A 335 3.51 21.59 41.43
C LEU A 335 4.64 22.19 42.27
N ALA A 336 5.79 22.50 41.66
CA ALA A 336 6.91 23.14 42.34
C ALA A 336 6.52 24.49 42.96
N ALA A 337 5.77 25.31 42.23
CA ALA A 337 5.28 26.59 42.75
C ALA A 337 4.32 26.44 43.95
N ILE A 338 3.52 25.36 44.02
CA ILE A 338 2.68 25.07 45.19
C ILE A 338 3.53 24.56 46.34
N ASP A 339 4.50 23.69 46.09
CA ASP A 339 5.43 23.19 47.11
C ASP A 339 6.23 24.35 47.73
N ASP A 340 6.68 25.30 46.92
CA ASP A 340 7.32 26.55 47.37
C ASP A 340 6.37 27.34 48.29
N LYS A 341 5.10 27.55 47.87
CA LYS A 341 4.10 28.25 48.70
C LYS A 341 3.83 27.55 50.02
N ILE A 342 3.76 26.21 50.04
CA ILE A 342 3.59 25.43 51.27
C ILE A 342 4.80 25.62 52.19
N SER A 343 6.02 25.63 51.63
CA SER A 343 7.26 25.84 52.38
C SER A 343 7.35 27.24 52.99
N LEU A 344 6.77 28.25 52.31
CA LEU A 344 6.71 29.64 52.78
C LEU A 344 5.68 29.86 53.89
N ILE A 345 4.77 28.90 54.17
CA ILE A 345 3.82 29.03 55.29
C ILE A 345 4.61 28.97 56.61
N PRO A 346 4.65 30.07 57.38
CA PRO A 346 5.44 30.12 58.61
C PRO A 346 4.86 29.18 59.68
N VAL A 347 5.71 28.37 60.29
CA VAL A 347 5.38 27.52 61.44
C VAL A 347 6.28 27.92 62.60
N VAL A 348 5.68 28.41 63.69
CA VAL A 348 6.43 28.71 64.91
C VAL A 348 6.38 27.49 65.81
N ARG A 349 7.54 26.90 66.11
CA ARG A 349 7.68 25.75 67.01
C ARG A 349 8.20 26.18 68.37
N SER A 350 7.89 25.40 69.41
CA SER A 350 8.41 25.65 70.74
C SER A 350 9.91 25.34 70.80
N PRO A 351 10.77 26.29 71.21
CA PRO A 351 12.21 26.06 71.30
C PRO A 351 12.60 25.18 72.49
N ARG A 352 11.68 24.93 73.44
CA ARG A 352 11.92 24.13 74.64
C ARG A 352 10.65 23.48 75.18
N ASP A 353 10.82 22.51 76.05
CA ASP A 353 9.74 21.91 76.83
C ASP A 353 9.24 22.87 77.92
N GLY A 354 7.93 22.85 78.21
CA GLY A 354 7.35 23.65 79.29
C GLY A 354 5.83 23.73 79.26
N TYR A 355 5.28 24.63 80.07
CA TYR A 355 3.84 24.92 80.18
C TYR A 355 3.56 26.35 79.74
N VAL A 356 2.45 26.56 79.03
CA VAL A 356 1.98 27.90 78.66
C VAL A 356 1.41 28.60 79.88
N ARG A 357 2.14 29.56 80.44
CA ARG A 357 1.73 30.30 81.64
C ARG A 357 0.74 31.41 81.34
N LYS A 358 0.98 32.17 80.26
CA LYS A 358 0.15 33.34 79.90
C LYS A 358 0.20 33.58 78.40
N ILE A 359 -0.96 33.83 77.82
CA ILE A 359 -1.13 34.33 76.46
C ILE A 359 -1.73 35.73 76.61
N LYS A 360 -1.06 36.76 76.07
CA LYS A 360 -1.64 38.11 76.04
C LYS A 360 -2.79 38.16 75.02
N PRO A 361 -3.84 38.98 75.24
CA PRO A 361 -4.85 39.20 74.22
C PRO A 361 -4.20 39.75 72.95
N TRP A 362 -4.76 39.40 71.80
CA TRP A 362 -4.28 39.85 70.50
C TRP A 362 -4.38 41.36 70.37
N VAL A 363 -3.31 41.98 69.88
CA VAL A 363 -3.30 43.39 69.49
C VAL A 363 -3.13 43.44 67.98
N GLY A 364 -4.15 43.90 67.28
CA GLY A 364 -4.18 43.97 65.82
C GLY A 364 -3.79 45.35 65.31
N ASN A 365 -2.97 45.39 64.24
CA ASN A 365 -2.75 46.59 63.43
C ASN A 365 -2.64 46.16 61.96
N ASN A 366 -3.46 46.76 61.08
CA ASN A 366 -3.44 46.52 59.62
C ASN A 366 -3.47 45.04 59.20
N GLY A 367 -4.37 44.24 59.78
CA GLY A 367 -4.54 42.82 59.40
C GLY A 367 -3.47 41.86 59.93
N LYS A 368 -2.52 42.34 60.76
CA LYS A 368 -1.57 41.51 61.50
C LYS A 368 -1.86 41.56 63.00
N TYR A 369 -1.91 40.41 63.64
CA TYR A 369 -2.18 40.25 65.07
C TYR A 369 -0.92 39.83 65.82
N ASN A 370 -0.60 40.58 66.87
CA ASN A 370 0.55 40.32 67.73
C ASN A 370 0.09 39.78 69.08
N THR A 371 0.71 38.71 69.56
CA THR A 371 0.55 38.22 70.94
C THR A 371 1.90 37.89 71.57
N VAL A 372 1.93 37.84 72.90
CA VAL A 372 3.09 37.37 73.67
C VAL A 372 2.71 36.13 74.44
N VAL A 373 3.33 35.00 74.10
CA VAL A 373 3.18 33.72 74.78
C VAL A 373 4.33 33.54 75.76
N THR A 374 4.02 33.31 77.04
CA THR A 374 5.01 33.04 78.08
C THR A 374 5.04 31.56 78.42
N ILE A 375 6.17 30.89 78.19
CA ILE A 375 6.39 29.46 78.49
C ILE A 375 7.26 29.34 79.74
N THR A 376 6.92 28.47 80.69
CA THR A 376 7.71 28.18 81.91
C THR A 376 7.98 26.69 82.06
N SER A 377 9.09 26.30 82.70
CA SER A 377 9.44 24.88 82.92
C SER A 377 8.49 24.15 83.89
N PHE A 378 7.83 24.88 84.79
CA PHE A 378 6.92 24.33 85.80
C PHE A 378 5.44 24.59 85.49
N ALA A 379 4.57 23.63 85.83
CA ALA A 379 3.13 23.79 85.75
C ALA A 379 2.67 24.82 86.80
N THR A 380 1.95 25.86 86.39
CA THR A 380 1.30 26.75 87.34
C THR A 380 0.15 26.00 88.01
N SER A 381 0.29 25.67 89.30
CA SER A 381 -0.85 25.23 90.10
C SER A 381 -1.91 26.32 90.03
N SER A 382 -3.10 25.99 89.53
CA SER A 382 -4.28 26.84 89.64
C SER A 382 -4.57 27.06 91.13
N LYS A 383 -4.04 28.15 91.68
CA LYS A 383 -4.39 28.63 93.00
C LYS A 383 -5.50 29.66 92.80
N ASN A 384 -6.71 29.15 92.60
CA ASN A 384 -7.96 29.85 92.85
C ASN A 384 -8.99 28.78 93.26
N GLY A 385 -9.01 28.50 94.56
CA GLY A 385 -10.17 27.91 95.21
C GLY A 385 -11.26 28.98 95.33
N GLY A 386 -12.49 28.61 95.02
CA GLY A 386 -13.63 29.52 95.05
C GLY A 386 -14.94 28.85 94.68
N SER A 387 -15.41 28.02 95.62
CA SER A 387 -16.79 27.54 95.82
C SER A 387 -17.53 26.80 94.70
N ASP A 388 -17.79 25.53 95.00
CA ASP A 388 -19.01 24.82 94.64
C ASP A 388 -20.26 25.68 94.81
N ARG A 389 -21.02 25.84 93.71
CA ARG A 389 -22.48 25.83 93.70
C ARG A 389 -22.97 25.24 92.38
N GLN A 390 -23.37 23.97 92.39
CA GLN A 390 -24.46 23.53 91.52
C GLN A 390 -25.73 24.29 91.93
N PRO A 391 -26.63 24.61 90.99
CA PRO A 391 -27.79 23.73 90.89
C PRO A 391 -28.37 23.53 89.48
N THR A 392 -29.03 22.38 89.37
CA THR A 392 -30.27 22.10 88.63
C THR A 392 -30.30 22.09 87.10
N LYS A 393 -30.50 20.86 86.61
CA LYS A 393 -31.17 20.48 85.37
C LYS A 393 -32.49 21.24 85.19
N ILE A 394 -32.71 21.78 83.99
CA ILE A 394 -34.04 21.99 83.43
C ILE A 394 -34.05 21.30 82.06
N ASN A 395 -34.89 20.28 81.94
CA ASN A 395 -35.30 19.69 80.67
C ASN A 395 -36.14 20.72 79.92
N THR A 396 -35.85 20.94 78.63
CA THR A 396 -36.88 21.38 77.70
C THR A 396 -36.67 20.72 76.35
N THR A 397 -37.58 19.79 76.09
CA THR A 397 -37.94 19.19 74.81
C THR A 397 -38.25 20.27 73.78
N SER A 398 -37.70 20.17 72.57
CA SER A 398 -38.35 20.72 71.38
C SER A 398 -38.16 19.79 70.19
N ASN A 399 -39.27 19.21 69.78
CA ASN A 399 -39.52 18.56 68.49
C ASN A 399 -39.02 19.43 67.32
N GLY A 400 -38.52 18.76 66.28
CA GLY A 400 -38.22 19.36 64.98
C GLY A 400 -38.07 18.26 63.92
N LYS A 401 -39.21 17.79 63.41
CA LYS A 401 -39.38 16.77 62.38
C LYS A 401 -39.52 17.46 61.01
N THR A 402 -38.63 17.16 60.06
CA THR A 402 -38.84 17.23 58.59
C THR A 402 -37.72 16.41 57.93
N SER A 403 -37.96 15.25 57.30
CA SER A 403 -38.63 14.99 56.01
C SER A 403 -37.96 15.67 54.82
N THR A 404 -37.13 14.93 54.07
CA THR A 404 -37.02 14.97 52.58
C THR A 404 -36.14 13.79 52.13
N VAL A 405 -36.73 12.67 51.71
CA VAL A 405 -37.09 12.26 50.33
C VAL A 405 -35.89 11.68 49.56
N ASN A 406 -35.88 10.34 49.51
CA ASN A 406 -35.40 9.59 48.36
C ASN A 406 -36.33 9.86 47.17
N ALA A 407 -35.76 10.10 46.00
CA ALA A 407 -36.35 9.74 44.74
C ALA A 407 -35.26 9.09 43.88
N ASN A 408 -35.58 7.89 43.40
CA ASN A 408 -34.94 7.22 42.26
C ASN A 408 -35.05 8.05 41.00
#